data_AF-A0A3B9L422-F1
#
_entry.id   AF-A0A3B9L422-F1
#
_cell.length_a   1.000
_cell.length_b   1.000
_cell.length_c   1.000
_cell.angle_alpha   90.00
_cell.angle_beta   90.00
_cell.angle_gamma   90.00
#
_symmetry.space_group_name_H-M   'P 1'
#
loop_
_entity.id
_entity.type
_entity.pdbx_description
1 polymer ?
#
loop_
_entity_poly.entity_id
_entity_poly.type
_entity_poly.pdbx_seq_one_letter_code
_entity_poly.pdbx_strand_id
1 'polypeptide(L)'
;KDLGNGQSKEEWKGGVETNKILGREFNPIAIDGLCVRIGAMRCHSQALTIKLKKDAPLNEINQMLAEANPWAKVIPNEREVSMRELSPAAITGTLTTPVGRLRKLAMGGEYLSAFTV
;
A
#
# COMPACT_ATOMS: atom_id res chain seq x y z
N LYS A 1 -6.45 20.45 -6.44
CA LYS A 1 -6.90 20.92 -7.78
C LYS A 1 -7.63 19.78 -8.43
N ASP A 2 -8.88 20.00 -8.83
CA ASP A 2 -9.67 19.05 -9.61
C ASP A 2 -9.15 19.02 -11.06
N LEU A 3 -9.15 17.84 -11.68
CA LEU A 3 -8.78 17.64 -13.07
C LEU A 3 -9.98 17.68 -14.04
N GLY A 4 -11.20 17.85 -13.52
CA GLY A 4 -12.43 17.96 -14.30
C GLY A 4 -13.02 16.62 -14.73
N ASN A 5 -12.42 15.50 -14.32
CA ASN A 5 -12.87 14.13 -14.57
C ASN A 5 -13.33 13.40 -13.29
N GLY A 6 -13.49 14.14 -12.18
CA GLY A 6 -13.84 13.58 -10.87
C GLY A 6 -12.65 13.13 -10.02
N GLN A 7 -11.42 13.18 -10.55
CA GLN A 7 -10.20 12.94 -9.77
C GLN A 7 -9.57 14.25 -9.32
N SER A 8 -9.09 14.28 -8.09
CA SER A 8 -8.11 15.25 -7.66
C SER A 8 -6.76 14.99 -8.33
N LYS A 9 -5.94 16.05 -8.44
CA LYS A 9 -4.55 15.91 -8.89
C LYS A 9 -3.76 14.90 -8.06
N GLU A 10 -4.07 14.71 -6.77
CA GLU A 10 -3.33 13.77 -5.91
C GLU A 10 -3.64 12.32 -6.25
N GLU A 11 -4.90 12.00 -6.57
CA GLU A 11 -5.32 10.65 -6.99
C GLU A 11 -4.74 10.29 -8.36
N TRP A 12 -4.82 11.24 -9.31
CA TRP A 12 -4.26 11.06 -10.66
C TRP A 12 -2.76 10.77 -10.67
N LYS A 13 -1.98 11.39 -9.77
CA LYS A 13 -0.54 11.13 -9.65
C LYS A 13 -0.24 9.65 -9.38
N GLY A 14 -1.07 8.96 -8.60
CA GLY A 14 -0.86 7.56 -8.24
C GLY A 14 -0.68 6.66 -9.47
N GLY A 15 -1.52 6.85 -10.49
CA GLY A 15 -1.42 6.13 -11.76
C GLY A 15 -0.21 6.53 -12.60
N VAL A 16 -0.05 7.82 -12.88
CA VAL A 16 0.98 8.28 -13.83
C VAL A 16 2.40 8.17 -13.28
N GLU A 17 2.61 8.49 -12.00
CA GLU A 17 3.95 8.49 -11.40
C GLU A 17 4.44 7.07 -11.16
N THR A 18 3.59 6.16 -10.65
CA THR A 18 3.98 4.76 -10.42
C THR A 18 4.39 4.08 -11.73
N ASN A 19 3.61 4.26 -12.80
CA ASN A 19 3.93 3.65 -14.09
C ASN A 19 5.20 4.25 -14.71
N LYS A 20 5.46 5.54 -14.52
CA LYS A 20 6.72 6.17 -14.94
C LYS A 20 7.92 5.63 -14.17
N ILE A 21 7.82 5.54 -12.83
CA ILE A 21 8.89 4.98 -11.96
C ILE A 21 9.21 3.54 -12.35
N LEU A 22 8.19 2.73 -12.65
CA LEU A 22 8.35 1.32 -13.04
C LEU A 22 8.70 1.11 -14.53
N GLY A 23 8.79 2.17 -15.33
CA GLY A 23 9.05 2.06 -16.78
C GLY A 23 7.94 1.35 -17.56
N ARG A 24 6.68 1.51 -17.15
CA ARG A 24 5.50 0.77 -17.66
C ARG A 24 4.58 1.61 -18.54
N GLU A 25 5.08 2.67 -19.17
CA GLU A 25 4.26 3.60 -19.96
C GLU A 25 3.47 2.92 -21.09
N PHE A 26 4.02 1.85 -21.69
CA PHE A 26 3.37 1.08 -22.76
C PHE A 26 2.46 -0.07 -22.27
N ASN A 27 2.55 -0.44 -21.00
CA ASN A 27 1.73 -1.50 -20.41
C ASN A 27 1.42 -1.17 -18.93
N PRO A 28 0.60 -0.13 -18.70
CA PRO A 28 0.43 0.44 -17.37
C PRO A 28 -0.30 -0.50 -16.42
N ILE A 29 0.06 -0.43 -15.14
CA ILE A 29 -0.72 -0.99 -14.03
C ILE A 29 -1.76 0.06 -13.63
N ALA A 30 -3.03 -0.34 -13.62
CA ALA A 30 -4.11 0.51 -13.15
C ALA A 30 -3.96 0.77 -11.64
N ILE A 31 -3.87 2.05 -11.26
CA ILE A 31 -3.79 2.51 -9.87
C ILE A 31 -4.73 3.69 -9.75
N ASP A 32 -5.69 3.58 -8.84
CA ASP A 32 -6.69 4.60 -8.58
C ASP A 32 -7.16 4.49 -7.12
N GLY A 33 -7.83 5.52 -6.62
CA GLY A 33 -8.32 5.55 -5.25
C GLY A 33 -8.79 6.92 -4.81
N LEU A 34 -8.92 7.08 -3.49
CA LEU A 34 -9.30 8.34 -2.86
C LEU A 34 -8.18 8.84 -1.95
N CYS A 35 -7.79 10.11 -2.12
CA CYS A 35 -6.76 10.74 -1.30
C CYS A 35 -7.41 11.59 -0.20
N VAL A 36 -7.46 11.06 1.03
CA VAL A 36 -8.14 11.69 2.16
C VAL A 36 -7.14 12.27 3.16
N ARG A 37 -7.37 13.51 3.60
CA ARG A 37 -6.59 14.17 4.64
C ARG A 37 -7.17 13.88 6.02
N ILE A 38 -6.30 13.51 6.96
CA ILE A 38 -6.64 13.25 8.38
C ILE A 38 -5.69 14.02 9.31
N GLY A 39 -6.01 14.07 10.60
CA GLY A 39 -5.24 14.76 11.64
C GLY A 39 -3.96 14.02 12.07
N ALA A 40 -3.08 13.67 11.13
CA ALA A 40 -1.74 13.15 11.40
C ALA A 40 -0.68 14.20 11.07
N MET A 41 0.42 14.25 11.84
CA MET A 41 1.42 15.30 11.68
C MET A 41 2.28 15.14 10.41
N ARG A 42 2.86 13.94 10.18
CA ARG A 42 3.91 13.76 9.15
C ARG A 42 4.07 12.33 8.61
N CYS A 43 3.05 11.48 8.73
CA CYS A 43 3.02 10.15 8.11
C CYS A 43 1.78 10.02 7.24
N HIS A 44 1.85 9.13 6.25
CA HIS A 44 0.72 8.81 5.38
C HIS A 44 0.39 7.33 5.51
N SER A 45 -0.81 7.04 5.99
CA SER A 45 -1.30 5.67 5.98
C SER A 45 -2.12 5.40 4.73
N GLN A 46 -1.99 4.21 4.16
CA GLN A 46 -2.71 3.80 2.96
C GLN A 46 -3.32 2.41 3.17
N ALA A 47 -4.62 2.29 2.91
CA ALA A 47 -5.32 1.01 2.84
C ALA A 47 -5.43 0.60 1.37
N LEU A 48 -5.00 -0.62 1.05
CA LEU A 48 -4.85 -1.10 -0.31
C LEU A 48 -5.73 -2.34 -0.55
N THR A 49 -6.39 -2.34 -1.70
CA THR A 49 -7.02 -3.51 -2.30
C THR A 49 -6.26 -3.81 -3.58
N ILE A 50 -5.48 -4.90 -3.59
CA ILE A 50 -4.56 -5.23 -4.66
C ILE A 50 -5.09 -6.46 -5.39
N LYS A 51 -5.33 -6.34 -6.70
CA LYS A 51 -5.64 -7.49 -7.56
C LYS A 51 -4.33 -8.07 -8.11
N LEU A 52 -4.02 -9.30 -7.70
CA LEU A 52 -2.88 -10.08 -8.17
C LEU A 52 -3.17 -10.72 -9.53
N LYS A 53 -2.12 -11.12 -10.24
CA LYS A 53 -2.24 -11.84 -11.52
C LYS A 53 -2.56 -13.33 -11.38
N LYS A 54 -2.35 -13.86 -10.17
CA LYS A 54 -2.58 -15.26 -9.80
C LYS A 54 -2.78 -15.34 -8.29
N ASP A 55 -3.39 -16.42 -7.83
CA ASP A 55 -3.48 -16.70 -6.40
C ASP A 55 -2.13 -17.21 -5.85
N ALA A 56 -1.31 -16.28 -5.33
CA ALA A 56 -0.03 -16.61 -4.70
C ALA A 56 -0.20 -16.86 -3.18
N PRO A 57 0.48 -17.86 -2.60
CA PRO A 57 0.48 -18.11 -1.15
C PRO A 57 0.87 -16.89 -0.32
N LEU A 58 0.23 -16.69 0.84
CA LEU A 58 0.50 -15.52 1.69
C LEU A 58 1.93 -15.49 2.25
N ASN A 59 2.52 -16.64 2.53
CA ASN A 59 3.91 -16.73 2.97
C ASN A 59 4.89 -16.25 1.89
N GLU A 60 4.65 -16.58 0.61
CA GLU A 60 5.43 -16.08 -0.53
C GLU A 60 5.30 -14.56 -0.65
N ILE A 61 4.09 -14.02 -0.56
CA ILE A 61 3.84 -12.57 -0.60
C ILE A 61 4.57 -11.86 0.56
N ASN A 62 4.47 -12.38 1.78
CA ASN A 62 5.15 -11.83 2.95
C ASN A 62 6.68 -11.81 2.76
N GLN A 63 7.24 -12.91 2.24
CA GLN A 63 8.67 -13.01 1.97
C GLN A 63 9.12 -12.00 0.91
N MET A 64 8.44 -11.94 -0.23
CA MET A 64 8.76 -11.00 -1.31
C MET A 64 8.75 -9.53 -0.84
N LEU A 65 7.80 -9.15 0.01
CA LEU A 65 7.72 -7.81 0.55
C LEU A 65 8.86 -7.50 1.53
N ALA A 66 9.19 -8.45 2.41
CA ALA A 66 10.26 -8.29 3.39
C ALA A 66 11.65 -8.23 2.73
N GLU A 67 11.85 -8.92 1.62
CA GLU A 67 13.12 -8.93 0.88
C GLU A 67 13.27 -7.79 -0.12
N ALA A 68 12.21 -7.03 -0.40
CA ALA A 68 12.20 -6.03 -1.46
C ALA A 68 13.20 -4.89 -1.23
N ASN A 69 13.40 -4.45 0.01
CA ASN A 69 14.38 -3.45 0.40
C ASN A 69 14.57 -3.42 1.94
N PRO A 70 15.66 -2.82 2.47
CA PRO A 70 15.96 -2.81 3.91
C PRO A 70 14.96 -2.05 4.80
N TRP A 71 14.09 -1.22 4.23
CA TRP A 71 13.14 -0.40 4.98
C TRP A 71 11.74 -1.02 5.06
N ALA A 72 11.41 -1.90 4.12
CA ALA A 72 10.14 -2.61 4.09
C ALA A 72 10.06 -3.61 5.25
N LYS A 73 9.10 -3.39 6.15
CA LYS A 73 8.89 -4.25 7.31
C LYS A 73 7.51 -4.89 7.27
N VAL A 74 7.46 -6.21 7.12
CA VAL A 74 6.18 -6.95 7.19
C VAL A 74 5.75 -7.10 8.65
N ILE A 75 4.59 -6.53 8.98
CA ILE A 75 3.98 -6.61 10.31
C ILE A 75 3.01 -7.80 10.33
N PRO A 76 3.18 -8.78 11.25
CA PRO A 76 2.23 -9.87 11.44
C PRO A 76 0.79 -9.37 11.56
N ASN A 77 -0.16 -10.08 10.93
CA ASN A 77 -1.57 -9.72 10.95
C ASN A 77 -2.25 -10.13 12.27
N GLU A 78 -1.68 -9.65 13.38
CA GLU A 78 -2.13 -9.87 14.76
C GLU A 78 -2.47 -8.52 15.38
N ARG A 79 -3.49 -8.51 16.25
CA ARG A 79 -4.04 -7.28 16.84
C ARG A 79 -2.98 -6.45 17.56
N GLU A 80 -2.32 -7.05 18.55
CA GLU A 80 -1.38 -6.36 19.43
C GLU A 80 -0.19 -5.81 18.67
N VAL A 81 0.39 -6.62 17.76
CA VAL A 81 1.53 -6.20 16.94
C VAL A 81 1.13 -5.09 15.97
N SER A 82 -0.03 -5.19 15.32
CA SER A 82 -0.54 -4.15 14.41
C SER A 82 -0.77 -2.82 15.14
N MET A 83 -1.39 -2.85 16.32
CA MET A 83 -1.65 -1.65 17.11
C MET A 83 -0.35 -0.95 17.53
N ARG A 84 0.67 -1.73 17.88
CA ARG A 84 1.96 -1.21 18.34
C ARG A 84 2.85 -0.68 17.22
N GLU A 85 2.87 -1.35 16.06
CA GLU A 85 3.91 -1.13 15.04
C GLU A 85 3.40 -0.54 13.73
N LEU A 86 2.09 -0.60 13.45
CA LEU A 86 1.52 -0.17 12.17
C LEU A 86 0.67 1.11 12.35
N SER A 87 1.30 2.17 12.88
CA SER A 87 0.64 3.47 13.11
C SER A 87 1.60 4.66 12.93
N PRO A 88 1.07 5.87 12.62
CA PRO A 88 1.88 7.08 12.55
C PRO A 88 2.71 7.34 13.81
N ALA A 89 2.16 7.02 14.99
CA ALA A 89 2.84 7.19 16.27
C ALA A 89 4.09 6.32 16.40
N ALA A 90 4.09 5.12 15.81
CA ALA A 90 5.23 4.20 15.87
C ALA A 90 6.34 4.52 14.86
N ILE A 91 6.00 5.16 13.73
CA ILE A 91 6.90 5.26 12.56
C ILE A 91 7.45 6.67 12.34
N THR A 92 6.79 7.69 12.90
CA THR A 92 7.21 9.09 12.74
C THR A 92 8.71 9.28 13.00
N GLY A 93 9.42 9.84 12.02
CA GLY A 93 10.84 10.17 12.13
C GLY A 93 11.80 9.00 11.86
N THR A 94 11.28 7.82 11.53
CA THR A 94 12.08 6.67 11.10
C THR A 94 12.12 6.55 9.57
N LEU A 95 13.01 5.69 9.06
CA LEU A 95 13.04 5.31 7.64
C LEU A 95 12.20 4.06 7.33
N THR A 96 11.61 3.43 8.35
CA THR A 96 10.87 2.18 8.21
C THR A 96 9.56 2.41 7.45
N THR A 97 9.26 1.55 6.47
CA THR A 97 8.00 1.55 5.71
C THR A 97 7.25 0.26 6.01
N PRO A 98 6.50 0.20 7.14
CA PRO A 98 5.86 -1.04 7.53
C PRO A 98 4.61 -1.31 6.68
N VAL A 99 4.43 -2.58 6.33
CA VAL A 99 3.22 -3.09 5.69
C VAL A 99 2.65 -4.24 6.49
N GLY A 100 1.36 -4.18 6.79
CA GLY A 100 0.67 -5.22 7.54
C GLY A 100 -0.75 -5.41 7.07
N ARG A 101 -1.55 -6.08 7.91
CA ARG A 101 -2.95 -6.45 7.60
C ARG A 101 -3.10 -7.28 6.30
N LEU A 102 -2.02 -7.97 5.93
CA LEU A 102 -1.93 -8.84 4.78
C LEU A 102 -2.85 -10.05 4.94
N ARG A 103 -3.84 -10.15 4.06
CA ARG A 103 -4.76 -11.30 3.95
C ARG A 103 -5.44 -11.31 2.59
N LYS A 104 -5.92 -12.47 2.17
CA LYS A 104 -6.84 -12.59 1.03
C LYS A 104 -8.19 -11.96 1.38
N LEU A 105 -8.80 -11.29 0.42
CA LEU A 105 -10.11 -10.66 0.55
C LEU A 105 -11.21 -11.62 0.09
N ALA A 106 -12.44 -11.36 0.54
CA ALA A 106 -13.60 -12.20 0.23
C ALA A 106 -13.92 -12.27 -1.28
N MET A 107 -13.43 -11.32 -2.07
CA MET A 107 -13.57 -11.30 -3.54
C MET A 107 -12.82 -12.46 -4.23
N GLY A 108 -11.88 -13.12 -3.55
CA GLY A 108 -11.15 -14.28 -4.06
C GLY A 108 -9.66 -14.26 -3.71
N GLY A 109 -8.98 -15.39 -3.93
CA GLY A 109 -7.55 -15.55 -3.66
C GLY A 109 -6.64 -14.59 -4.43
N GLU A 110 -7.10 -14.02 -5.53
CA GLU A 110 -6.35 -12.99 -6.28
C GLU A 110 -6.44 -11.59 -5.64
N TYR A 111 -7.27 -11.37 -4.63
CA TYR A 111 -7.44 -10.06 -4.01
C TYR A 111 -6.74 -10.02 -2.66
N LEU A 112 -5.73 -9.15 -2.54
CA LEU A 112 -4.93 -8.96 -1.34
C LEU A 112 -5.30 -7.64 -0.66
N SER A 113 -5.53 -7.69 0.65
CA SER A 113 -5.57 -6.49 1.48
C SER A 113 -4.17 -6.16 1.98
N ALA A 114 -3.81 -4.89 2.03
CA ALA A 114 -2.63 -4.42 2.74
C ALA A 114 -2.92 -3.07 3.41
N PHE A 115 -2.19 -2.76 4.48
CA PHE A 115 -2.18 -1.43 5.10
C PHE A 115 -0.74 -1.03 5.38
N THR A 116 -0.35 0.17 4.98
CA THR A 116 1.01 0.72 5.16
C THR A 116 0.97 2.09 5.82
N VAL A 117 2.07 2.51 6.44
CA VAL A 117 2.25 3.81 7.12
C VAL A 117 3.54 4.50 6.70
#